data_AF-A0A1E5FSJ8-F1
#
_entry.id   AF-A0A1E5FSJ8-F1
#
_cell.length_a   1.000
_cell.length_b   1.000
_cell.length_c   1.000
_cell.angle_alpha   90.00
_cell.angle_beta   90.00
_cell.angle_gamma   90.00
#
_symmetry.space_group_name_H-M   'P 1'
#
loop_
_entity.id
_entity.type
_entity.pdbx_description
1 polymer ?
#
loop_
_entity_poly.entity_id
_entity_poly.type
_entity_poly.pdbx_seq_one_letter_code
_entity_poly.pdbx_strand_id
1 'polypeptide(L)'
;MSAFKKLVEHSQKCSRFQHLASICGWDQASMMPSGGNQARSEAMAELSVHIHGLMTQPQLGDWIADAENEALNNEQQSSLREIKRQWQQANLLPEKLVEAKSLAGSKCEHAWRSQRGENDWVGFEKNWREVVELSREEAQIRADAANLTPYDAMLDIYEPGTSSASLDTLFADVKTWLPGLIDEVIEKQSSEQFNAPSGIYSTEKQKALGLEVMKLLQFDFEHGRLDESVHPFCGGVPSDVRITTRYDEAEFVQSLMGIVHETGHARYEQGLPKHLAGQPAGEARSMGIHESQSLFFEMQVGRSDPFIGHLANLAGQQFSGSEFEKENFQKIYTRVKKDFIRVDADELTYPAHVILRYEIERDLINGKIKHTDVPELWNNKMQSYLGLSTQGNFTNSCMQDIHWTDGAFGYFPSYTLGAMYAAQFMASMKKTVDVNSVIESGDLSPIFTWLESNIWSKGSLLNTDDLVKGATGETLNAQYFKDHLRSRYL
;
A
#
# COMPACT_ATOMS: atom_id res chain seq x y z
N MET A 1 -27.55 21.59 19.23
CA MET A 1 -27.04 20.49 18.37
C MET A 1 -25.95 19.79 19.16
N SER A 2 -25.98 18.45 19.25
CA SER A 2 -24.95 17.68 19.97
C SER A 2 -23.55 17.98 19.39
N ALA A 3 -22.53 17.93 20.24
CA ALA A 3 -21.14 18.14 19.86
C ALA A 3 -20.66 17.07 18.88
N PHE A 4 -21.04 15.81 19.10
CA PHE A 4 -20.77 14.72 18.15
C PHE A 4 -21.33 15.03 16.76
N LYS A 5 -22.59 15.51 16.69
CA LYS A 5 -23.19 15.88 15.40
C LYS A 5 -22.43 17.02 14.69
N LYS A 6 -21.94 18.02 15.44
CA LYS A 6 -21.09 19.08 14.86
C LYS A 6 -19.80 18.52 14.26
N LEU A 7 -19.15 17.59 14.96
CA LEU A 7 -17.92 16.94 14.50
C LEU A 7 -18.15 16.13 13.22
N VAL A 8 -19.26 15.39 13.13
CA VAL A 8 -19.64 14.64 11.93
C VAL A 8 -19.87 15.59 10.74
N GLU A 9 -20.68 16.63 10.93
CA GLU A 9 -20.94 17.63 9.88
C GLU A 9 -19.66 18.34 9.41
N HIS A 10 -18.73 18.61 10.34
CA HIS A 10 -17.44 19.22 10.03
C HIS A 10 -16.51 18.28 9.28
N SER A 11 -16.46 17.00 9.67
CA SER A 11 -15.67 15.97 8.97
C SER A 11 -16.14 15.81 7.53
N GLN A 12 -17.46 15.75 7.31
CA GLN A 12 -18.05 15.70 5.97
C GLN A 12 -17.80 16.95 5.14
N LYS A 13 -17.66 18.12 5.77
CA LYS A 13 -17.23 19.33 5.07
C LYS A 13 -15.78 19.19 4.60
N CYS A 14 -14.87 18.72 5.46
CA CYS A 14 -13.46 18.50 5.10
C CYS A 14 -13.32 17.48 3.98
N SER A 15 -14.06 16.37 4.05
CA SER A 15 -14.01 15.30 3.05
C SER A 15 -14.39 15.76 1.63
N ARG A 16 -15.28 16.74 1.50
CA ARG A 16 -15.66 17.31 0.19
C ARG A 16 -14.51 18.08 -0.46
N PHE A 17 -13.69 18.77 0.34
CA PHE A 17 -12.49 19.44 -0.18
C PHE A 17 -11.37 18.44 -0.45
N GLN A 18 -11.22 17.41 0.40
CA GLN A 18 -10.29 16.31 0.15
C GLN A 18 -10.64 15.54 -1.14
N HIS A 19 -11.93 15.37 -1.44
CA HIS A 19 -12.38 14.81 -2.72
C HIS A 19 -11.87 15.66 -3.89
N LEU A 20 -12.06 16.99 -3.87
CA LEU A 20 -11.53 17.87 -4.93
C LEU A 20 -10.01 17.73 -5.06
N ALA A 21 -9.29 17.70 -3.95
CA ALA A 21 -7.84 17.50 -3.95
C ALA A 21 -7.45 16.16 -4.60
N SER A 22 -8.16 15.08 -4.25
CA SER A 22 -7.94 13.73 -4.79
C SER A 22 -8.15 13.68 -6.31
N ILE A 23 -9.23 14.28 -6.83
CA ILE A 23 -9.48 14.35 -8.28
C ILE A 23 -8.44 15.20 -9.00
N CYS A 24 -8.04 16.34 -8.42
CA CYS A 24 -6.98 17.17 -8.98
C CYS A 24 -5.62 16.46 -8.99
N GLY A 25 -5.32 15.65 -7.98
CA GLY A 25 -4.13 14.80 -7.93
C GLY A 25 -4.15 13.71 -9.01
N TRP A 26 -5.28 13.02 -9.16
CA TRP A 26 -5.47 12.04 -10.25
C TRP A 26 -5.30 12.70 -11.63
N ASP A 27 -5.91 13.87 -11.85
CA ASP A 27 -5.83 14.57 -13.13
C ASP A 27 -4.38 15.00 -13.42
N GLN A 28 -3.65 15.44 -12.39
CA GLN A 28 -2.23 15.81 -12.51
C GLN A 28 -1.36 14.63 -12.99
N ALA A 29 -1.69 13.42 -12.55
CA ALA A 29 -0.94 12.21 -12.88
C ALA A 29 -1.32 11.56 -14.22
N SER A 30 -2.49 11.89 -14.79
CA SER A 30 -3.07 11.18 -15.93
C SER A 30 -3.44 12.07 -17.13
N MET A 31 -4.15 13.17 -16.91
CA MET A 31 -4.77 13.97 -17.98
C MET A 31 -4.10 15.34 -18.19
N MET A 32 -3.44 15.88 -17.17
CA MET A 32 -2.94 17.26 -17.16
C MET A 32 -1.83 17.47 -18.21
N PRO A 33 -1.91 18.50 -19.06
CA PRO A 33 -0.82 18.84 -19.97
C PRO A 33 0.42 19.35 -19.20
N SER A 34 1.61 19.09 -19.73
CA SER A 34 2.89 19.41 -19.08
C SER A 34 3.06 20.89 -18.71
N GLY A 35 2.50 21.81 -19.51
CA GLY A 35 2.51 23.26 -19.22
C GLY A 35 1.60 23.70 -18.07
N GLY A 36 0.74 22.82 -17.54
CA GLY A 36 -0.22 23.14 -16.47
C GLY A 36 0.34 23.03 -15.05
N ASN A 37 1.56 22.52 -14.88
CA ASN A 37 2.08 22.12 -13.56
C ASN A 37 2.10 23.28 -12.56
N GLN A 38 2.55 24.48 -12.95
CA GLN A 38 2.61 25.63 -12.03
C GLN A 38 1.22 25.99 -11.47
N ALA A 39 0.23 26.18 -12.34
CA ALA A 39 -1.13 26.52 -11.93
C ALA A 39 -1.76 25.42 -11.06
N ARG A 40 -1.50 24.14 -11.38
CA ARG A 40 -1.97 23.00 -10.57
C ARG A 40 -1.33 23.01 -9.18
N SER A 41 -0.02 23.17 -9.09
CA SER A 41 0.70 23.18 -7.82
C SER A 41 0.26 24.34 -6.92
N GLU A 42 0.09 25.55 -7.47
CA GLU A 42 -0.40 26.72 -6.73
C GLU A 42 -1.82 26.49 -6.18
N ALA A 43 -2.74 25.99 -7.01
CA ALA A 43 -4.12 25.71 -6.59
C ALA A 43 -4.20 24.59 -5.53
N MET A 44 -3.42 23.52 -5.69
CA MET A 44 -3.34 22.42 -4.73
C MET A 44 -2.77 22.89 -3.39
N ALA A 45 -1.75 23.75 -3.40
CA ALA A 45 -1.18 24.30 -2.17
C ALA A 45 -2.22 25.11 -1.37
N GLU A 46 -2.96 26.01 -2.02
CA GLU A 46 -4.03 26.79 -1.38
C GLU A 46 -5.15 25.88 -0.83
N LEU A 47 -5.55 24.85 -1.59
CA LEU A 47 -6.54 23.88 -1.13
C LEU A 47 -6.05 23.08 0.09
N SER A 48 -4.80 22.66 0.10
CA SER A 48 -4.18 21.97 1.24
C SER A 48 -4.15 22.86 2.49
N VAL A 49 -3.79 24.15 2.36
CA VAL A 49 -3.85 25.12 3.47
C VAL A 49 -5.29 25.28 3.97
N HIS A 50 -6.26 25.37 3.06
CA HIS A 50 -7.66 25.47 3.45
C HIS A 50 -8.14 24.24 4.24
N ILE A 51 -7.85 23.03 3.74
CA ILE A 51 -8.20 21.78 4.41
C ILE A 51 -7.53 21.70 5.78
N HIS A 52 -6.23 22.00 5.86
CA HIS A 52 -5.48 22.00 7.12
C HIS A 52 -6.09 22.98 8.14
N GLY A 53 -6.41 24.20 7.72
CA GLY A 53 -7.05 25.20 8.57
C GLY A 53 -8.45 24.78 9.04
N LEU A 54 -9.18 23.96 8.27
CA LEU A 54 -10.42 23.33 8.73
C LEU A 54 -10.15 22.22 9.75
N MET A 55 -9.13 21.40 9.55
CA MET A 55 -8.80 20.28 10.42
C MET A 55 -8.19 20.69 11.77
N THR A 56 -7.72 21.93 11.89
CA THR A 56 -7.04 22.47 13.09
C THR A 56 -7.80 23.60 13.77
N GLN A 57 -9.10 23.77 13.48
CA GLN A 57 -9.88 24.84 14.09
C GLN A 57 -9.92 24.71 15.63
N PRO A 58 -9.70 25.80 16.40
CA PRO A 58 -9.57 25.73 17.85
C PRO A 58 -10.76 25.09 18.56
N GLN A 59 -11.98 25.33 18.08
CA GLN A 59 -13.20 24.79 18.69
C GLN A 59 -13.36 23.28 18.54
N LEU A 60 -12.56 22.60 17.70
CA LEU A 60 -12.64 21.15 17.53
C LEU A 60 -12.25 20.42 18.82
N GLY A 61 -11.26 20.93 19.55
CA GLY A 61 -10.87 20.37 20.85
C GLY A 61 -12.03 20.40 21.85
N ASP A 62 -12.74 21.53 21.94
CA ASP A 62 -13.91 21.68 22.80
C ASP A 62 -15.04 20.74 22.38
N TRP A 63 -15.32 20.62 21.07
CA TRP A 63 -16.36 19.72 20.59
C TRP A 63 -16.02 18.24 20.83
N ILE A 64 -14.75 17.85 20.72
CA ILE A 64 -14.29 16.49 21.05
C ILE A 64 -14.52 16.23 22.55
N ALA A 65 -14.08 17.14 23.42
CA ALA A 65 -14.25 17.00 24.87
C ALA A 65 -15.74 16.96 25.29
N ASP A 66 -16.58 17.80 24.68
CA ASP A 66 -18.03 17.77 24.91
C ASP A 66 -18.63 16.45 24.44
N ALA A 67 -18.25 15.95 23.25
CA ALA A 67 -18.75 14.70 22.69
C ALA A 67 -18.34 13.46 23.51
N GLU A 68 -17.17 13.48 24.15
CA GLU A 68 -16.74 12.41 25.07
C GLU A 68 -17.66 12.26 26.29
N ASN A 69 -18.40 13.32 26.64
CA ASN A 69 -19.37 13.32 27.74
C ASN A 69 -20.82 13.05 27.29
N GLU A 70 -21.06 12.89 25.98
CA GLU A 70 -22.38 12.55 25.46
C GLU A 70 -22.68 11.05 25.58
N ALA A 71 -23.96 10.69 25.68
CA ALA A 71 -24.40 9.30 25.63
C ALA A 71 -24.37 8.78 24.18
N LEU A 72 -23.20 8.32 23.74
CA LEU A 72 -22.96 7.78 22.41
C LEU A 72 -23.10 6.25 22.36
N ASN A 73 -23.64 5.72 21.26
CA ASN A 73 -23.61 4.28 21.00
C ASN A 73 -22.22 3.81 20.53
N ASN A 74 -22.00 2.50 20.42
CA ASN A 74 -20.67 1.94 20.08
C ASN A 74 -20.11 2.42 18.73
N GLU A 75 -20.97 2.60 17.72
CA GLU A 75 -20.55 3.11 16.40
C GLU A 75 -20.11 4.57 16.53
N GLN A 76 -20.90 5.40 17.22
CA GLN A 76 -20.59 6.81 17.45
C GLN A 76 -19.32 7.01 18.29
N GLN A 77 -19.08 6.15 19.29
CA GLN A 77 -17.84 6.14 20.05
C GLN A 77 -16.62 5.84 19.16
N SER A 78 -16.77 4.89 18.23
CA SER A 78 -15.72 4.56 17.26
C SER A 78 -15.49 5.71 16.28
N SER A 79 -16.56 6.34 15.78
CA SER A 79 -16.45 7.55 14.96
C SER A 79 -15.76 8.70 15.69
N LEU A 80 -16.09 8.92 16.96
CA LEU A 80 -15.45 9.95 17.77
C LEU A 80 -13.95 9.66 17.96
N ARG A 81 -13.57 8.39 18.18
CA ARG A 81 -12.17 7.97 18.28
C ARG A 81 -11.38 8.31 17.02
N GLU A 82 -11.91 7.98 15.84
CA GLU A 82 -11.20 8.25 14.58
C GLU A 82 -11.17 9.75 14.23
N ILE A 83 -12.23 10.51 14.53
CA ILE A 83 -12.23 11.98 14.40
C ILE A 83 -11.16 12.60 15.31
N LYS A 84 -11.10 12.16 16.57
CA LYS A 84 -10.09 12.63 17.52
C LYS A 84 -8.68 12.29 17.05
N ARG A 85 -8.45 11.08 16.56
CA ARG A 85 -7.17 10.65 15.99
C ARG A 85 -6.77 11.56 14.82
N GLN A 86 -7.65 11.76 13.84
CA GLN A 86 -7.36 12.59 12.67
C GLN A 86 -7.05 14.05 13.07
N TRP A 87 -7.83 14.61 14.01
CA TRP A 87 -7.57 15.95 14.56
C TRP A 87 -6.22 16.02 15.27
N GLN A 88 -5.89 15.06 16.12
CA GLN A 88 -4.58 15.01 16.81
C GLN A 88 -3.43 14.96 15.80
N GLN A 89 -3.50 14.07 14.80
CA GLN A 89 -2.44 13.93 13.81
C GLN A 89 -2.22 15.22 12.99
N ALA A 90 -3.31 15.97 12.70
CA ALA A 90 -3.25 17.25 11.99
C ALA A 90 -2.78 18.42 12.86
N ASN A 91 -3.10 18.42 14.16
CA ASN A 91 -2.91 19.56 15.06
C ASN A 91 -1.62 19.47 15.89
N LEU A 92 -0.95 18.32 15.91
CA LEU A 92 0.17 18.09 16.81
C LEU A 92 1.46 18.81 16.39
N LEU A 93 1.71 18.93 15.09
CA LEU A 93 2.97 19.46 14.59
C LEU A 93 2.95 20.99 14.50
N PRO A 94 4.04 21.67 14.92
CA PRO A 94 4.19 23.10 14.69
C PRO A 94 4.19 23.43 13.19
N GLU A 95 3.50 24.51 12.81
CA GLU A 95 3.41 24.98 11.41
C GLU A 95 4.79 25.15 10.74
N LYS A 96 5.77 25.71 11.47
CA LYS A 96 7.15 25.88 10.98
C LYS A 96 7.84 24.55 10.65
N LEU A 97 7.57 23.50 11.43
CA LEU A 97 8.14 22.17 11.18
C LEU A 97 7.48 21.55 9.94
N VAL A 98 6.16 21.69 9.80
CA VAL A 98 5.44 21.23 8.61
C VAL A 98 5.99 21.90 7.35
N GLU A 99 6.16 23.23 7.36
CA GLU A 99 6.75 23.99 6.25
C GLU A 99 8.17 23.52 5.92
N ALA A 100 9.04 23.40 6.93
CA ALA A 100 10.43 22.96 6.74
C ALA A 100 10.50 21.56 6.13
N LYS A 101 9.68 20.62 6.61
CA LYS A 101 9.57 19.26 6.06
C LYS A 101 9.14 19.27 4.61
N SER A 102 8.10 20.02 4.27
CA SER A 102 7.61 20.11 2.88
C SER A 102 8.68 20.65 1.93
N LEU A 103 9.42 21.69 2.32
CA LEU A 103 10.52 22.22 1.52
C LEU A 103 11.68 21.23 1.37
N ALA A 104 12.13 20.64 2.48
CA ALA A 104 13.23 19.68 2.47
C ALA A 104 12.90 18.45 1.63
N GLY A 105 11.69 17.91 1.79
CA GLY A 105 11.19 16.77 1.04
C GLY A 105 11.12 17.02 -0.46
N SER A 106 10.50 18.13 -0.88
CA SER A 106 10.39 18.50 -2.30
C SER A 106 11.76 18.71 -2.94
N LYS A 107 12.68 19.39 -2.25
CA LYS A 107 14.05 19.59 -2.73
C LYS A 107 14.81 18.27 -2.86
N CYS A 108 14.69 17.39 -1.87
CA CYS A 108 15.36 16.09 -1.87
C CYS A 108 14.82 15.18 -2.97
N GLU A 109 13.50 15.09 -3.13
CA GLU A 109 12.83 14.31 -4.17
C GLU A 109 13.23 14.78 -5.58
N HIS A 110 13.21 16.09 -5.82
CA HIS A 110 13.58 16.65 -7.10
C HIS A 110 15.04 16.31 -7.47
N ALA A 111 15.96 16.45 -6.53
CA ALA A 111 17.37 16.11 -6.74
C ALA A 111 17.59 14.59 -6.90
N TRP A 112 16.83 13.78 -6.17
CA TRP A 112 16.90 12.32 -6.23
C TRP A 112 16.64 11.77 -7.64
N ARG A 113 15.72 12.39 -8.42
CA ARG A 113 15.41 11.94 -9.79
C ARG A 113 16.63 11.86 -10.71
N SER A 114 17.54 12.84 -10.65
CA SER A 114 18.79 12.79 -11.42
C SER A 114 19.88 12.02 -10.68
N GLN A 115 20.04 12.25 -9.38
CA GLN A 115 21.11 11.64 -8.58
C GLN A 115 21.03 10.12 -8.53
N ARG A 116 19.81 9.54 -8.53
CA ARG A 116 19.62 8.09 -8.64
C ARG A 116 20.15 7.57 -9.97
N GLY A 117 19.82 8.21 -11.08
CA GLY A 117 20.30 7.83 -12.41
C GLY A 117 21.82 7.93 -12.56
N GLU A 118 22.43 8.87 -11.83
CA GLU A 118 23.87 9.12 -11.82
C GLU A 118 24.64 8.29 -10.77
N ASN A 119 23.94 7.46 -9.99
CA ASN A 119 24.51 6.69 -8.88
C ASN A 119 25.20 7.60 -7.82
N ASP A 120 24.72 8.84 -7.66
CA ASP A 120 25.32 9.88 -6.82
C ASP A 120 24.77 9.86 -5.39
N TRP A 121 25.24 8.89 -4.60
CA TRP A 121 24.92 8.83 -3.18
C TRP A 121 25.42 10.06 -2.40
N VAL A 122 26.59 10.58 -2.74
CA VAL A 122 27.21 11.70 -1.99
C VAL A 122 26.43 12.99 -2.18
N GLY A 123 25.90 13.24 -3.36
CA GLY A 123 24.99 14.36 -3.61
C GLY A 123 23.63 14.15 -2.97
N PHE A 124 23.08 12.93 -3.05
CA PHE A 124 21.79 12.61 -2.44
C PHE A 124 21.80 12.75 -0.92
N GLU A 125 22.81 12.19 -0.26
CA GLU A 125 22.96 12.20 1.20
C GLU A 125 22.93 13.63 1.78
N LYS A 126 23.53 14.60 1.09
CA LYS A 126 23.52 16.01 1.51
C LYS A 126 22.11 16.60 1.57
N ASN A 127 21.25 16.22 0.63
CA ASN A 127 19.85 16.64 0.61
C ASN A 127 19.04 15.86 1.64
N TRP A 128 19.29 14.55 1.70
CA TRP A 128 18.53 13.62 2.54
C TRP A 128 18.78 13.80 4.04
N ARG A 129 19.97 14.26 4.44
CA ARG A 129 20.30 14.55 5.84
C ARG A 129 19.25 15.46 6.49
N GLU A 130 18.87 16.55 5.83
CA GLU A 130 17.88 17.52 6.36
C GLU A 130 16.51 16.86 6.53
N VAL A 131 16.10 16.01 5.59
CA VAL A 131 14.85 15.22 5.69
C VAL A 131 14.90 14.31 6.92
N VAL A 132 15.99 13.59 7.14
CA VAL A 132 16.15 12.69 8.30
C VAL A 132 16.11 13.46 9.63
N GLU A 133 16.76 14.62 9.70
CA GLU A 133 16.77 15.48 10.90
C GLU A 133 15.36 15.96 11.24
N LEU A 134 14.62 16.48 10.25
CA LEU A 134 13.25 16.96 10.44
C LEU A 134 12.26 15.83 10.72
N SER A 135 12.42 14.67 10.09
CA SER A 135 11.61 13.47 10.39
C SER A 135 11.84 12.96 11.81
N ARG A 136 13.06 13.06 12.35
CA ARG A 136 13.32 12.73 13.77
C ARG A 136 12.67 13.72 14.73
N GLU A 137 12.66 15.00 14.38
CA GLU A 137 11.95 16.03 15.18
C GLU A 137 10.44 15.75 15.22
N GLU A 138 9.82 15.49 14.06
CA GLU A 138 8.43 15.07 14.00
C GLU A 138 8.17 13.80 14.82
N ALA A 139 9.00 12.77 14.62
CA ALA A 139 8.87 11.50 15.30
C ALA A 139 8.91 11.67 16.82
N GLN A 140 9.78 12.54 17.34
CA GLN A 140 9.85 12.84 18.76
C GLN A 140 8.58 13.54 19.26
N ILE A 141 8.07 14.55 18.54
CA ILE A 141 6.84 15.25 18.92
C ILE A 141 5.65 14.28 18.98
N ARG A 142 5.52 13.41 17.97
CA ARG A 142 4.48 12.37 17.91
C ARG A 142 4.64 11.36 19.05
N ALA A 143 5.87 10.92 19.31
CA ALA A 143 6.20 9.99 20.39
C ALA A 143 5.86 10.53 21.77
N ASP A 144 6.18 11.80 22.05
CA ASP A 144 5.86 12.44 23.33
C ASP A 144 4.35 12.53 23.56
N ALA A 145 3.59 12.82 22.50
CA ALA A 145 2.13 12.91 22.57
C ALA A 145 1.42 11.56 22.74
N ALA A 146 1.99 10.50 22.16
CA ALA A 146 1.42 9.15 22.18
C ALA A 146 2.05 8.23 23.25
N ASN A 147 3.10 8.68 23.94
CA ASN A 147 3.94 7.87 24.83
C ASN A 147 4.49 6.60 24.14
N LEU A 148 5.10 6.81 22.98
CA LEU A 148 5.68 5.77 22.12
C LEU A 148 7.19 5.99 21.91
N THR A 149 7.86 5.08 21.22
CA THR A 149 9.18 5.38 20.64
C THR A 149 9.02 6.29 19.40
N PRO A 150 10.06 7.07 19.02
CA PRO A 150 10.02 7.87 17.79
C PRO A 150 9.58 7.08 16.55
N TYR A 151 10.14 5.89 16.34
CA TYR A 151 9.74 5.10 15.16
C TYR A 151 8.32 4.55 15.27
N ASP A 152 7.89 4.08 16.44
CA ASP A 152 6.53 3.57 16.62
C ASP A 152 5.47 4.66 16.37
N ALA A 153 5.79 5.92 16.72
CA ALA A 153 4.90 7.04 16.47
C ALA A 153 4.77 7.37 14.97
N MET A 154 5.83 7.13 14.18
CA MET A 154 5.78 7.26 12.72
C MET A 154 5.06 6.07 12.07
N LEU A 155 5.30 4.86 12.56
CA LEU A 155 4.59 3.65 12.14
C LEU A 155 3.08 3.76 12.37
N ASP A 156 2.66 4.32 13.52
CA ASP A 156 1.25 4.48 13.87
C ASP A 156 0.48 5.36 12.87
N ILE A 157 1.15 6.24 12.10
CA ILE A 157 0.52 7.03 11.04
C ILE A 157 -0.14 6.11 10.00
N TYR A 158 0.54 5.02 9.65
CA TYR A 158 0.16 4.12 8.56
C TYR A 158 -0.49 2.82 9.04
N GLU A 159 -0.04 2.32 10.19
CA GLU A 159 -0.51 1.06 10.78
C GLU A 159 -0.90 1.24 12.27
N PRO A 160 -2.08 1.83 12.53
CA PRO A 160 -2.52 2.20 13.88
C PRO A 160 -2.50 1.03 14.86
N GLY A 161 -1.85 1.22 16.00
CA GLY A 161 -1.75 0.19 17.05
C GLY A 161 -0.69 -0.88 16.83
N THR A 162 0.08 -0.84 15.75
CA THR A 162 1.26 -1.69 15.57
C THR A 162 2.49 -1.10 16.28
N SER A 163 3.44 -1.95 16.67
CA SER A 163 4.72 -1.52 17.27
C SER A 163 5.92 -2.22 16.63
N SER A 164 7.09 -1.59 16.70
CA SER A 164 8.36 -2.23 16.35
C SER A 164 8.63 -3.48 17.19
N ALA A 165 8.18 -3.55 18.44
CA ALA A 165 8.31 -4.76 19.26
C ALA A 165 7.54 -5.97 18.67
N SER A 166 6.30 -5.75 18.21
CA SER A 166 5.52 -6.80 17.55
C SER A 166 6.10 -7.15 16.18
N LEU A 167 6.54 -6.16 15.40
CA LEU A 167 7.18 -6.38 14.10
C LEU A 167 8.54 -7.09 14.22
N ASP A 168 9.32 -6.80 15.25
CA ASP A 168 10.60 -7.46 15.50
C ASP A 168 10.41 -8.95 15.76
N THR A 169 9.38 -9.32 16.52
CA THR A 169 9.03 -10.72 16.76
C THR A 169 8.59 -11.39 15.46
N LEU A 170 7.67 -10.74 14.72
CA LEU A 170 7.12 -11.23 13.46
C LEU A 170 8.21 -11.46 12.40
N PHE A 171 9.04 -10.45 12.14
CA PHE A 171 10.07 -10.53 11.12
C PHE A 171 11.29 -11.35 11.56
N ALA A 172 11.56 -11.48 12.86
CA ALA A 172 12.54 -12.45 13.34
C ALA A 172 12.15 -13.88 12.94
N ASP A 173 10.87 -14.26 13.10
CA ASP A 173 10.39 -15.56 12.63
C ASP A 173 10.53 -15.71 11.11
N VAL A 174 10.03 -14.74 10.33
CA VAL A 174 10.10 -14.78 8.85
C VAL A 174 11.52 -15.01 8.36
N LYS A 175 12.50 -14.32 8.94
CA LYS A 175 13.92 -14.45 8.57
C LYS A 175 14.51 -15.84 8.85
N THR A 176 13.88 -16.66 9.71
CA THR A 176 14.38 -18.02 9.98
C THR A 176 14.11 -19.01 8.85
N TRP A 177 13.11 -18.74 8.01
CA TRP A 177 12.67 -19.69 6.98
C TRP A 177 12.61 -19.10 5.57
N LEU A 178 12.43 -17.78 5.41
CA LEU A 178 12.24 -17.16 4.09
C LEU A 178 13.43 -17.36 3.14
N PRO A 179 14.70 -17.11 3.55
CA PRO A 179 15.84 -17.30 2.63
C PRO A 179 15.97 -18.75 2.14
N GLY A 180 15.77 -19.73 3.03
CA GLY A 180 15.83 -21.14 2.68
C GLY A 180 14.69 -21.56 1.75
N LEU A 181 13.48 -21.03 1.97
CA LEU A 181 12.34 -21.27 1.08
C LEU A 181 12.58 -20.69 -0.32
N ILE A 182 13.16 -19.48 -0.42
CA ILE A 182 13.53 -18.89 -1.71
C ILE A 182 14.51 -19.81 -2.45
N ASP A 183 15.54 -20.31 -1.78
CA ASP A 183 16.54 -21.20 -2.39
C ASP A 183 15.93 -22.52 -2.86
N GLU A 184 15.08 -23.15 -2.04
CA GLU A 184 14.38 -24.40 -2.37
C GLU A 184 13.50 -24.24 -3.62
N VAL A 185 12.76 -23.14 -3.71
CA VAL A 185 11.90 -22.84 -4.86
C VAL A 185 12.71 -22.54 -6.11
N ILE A 186 13.80 -21.76 -6.00
CA ILE A 186 14.71 -21.48 -7.13
C ILE A 186 15.36 -22.77 -7.64
N GLU A 187 15.73 -23.70 -6.76
CA GLU A 187 16.27 -25.00 -7.14
C GLU A 187 15.23 -25.86 -7.86
N LYS A 188 14.03 -26.01 -7.30
CA LYS A 188 12.92 -26.75 -7.92
C LYS A 188 12.61 -26.23 -9.33
N GLN A 189 12.46 -24.92 -9.47
CA GLN A 189 12.10 -24.31 -10.74
C GLN A 189 13.23 -24.34 -11.79
N SER A 190 14.48 -24.60 -11.40
CA SER A 190 15.64 -24.61 -12.33
C SER A 190 15.52 -25.64 -13.46
N SER A 191 14.73 -26.68 -13.23
CA SER A 191 14.40 -27.73 -14.21
C SER A 191 13.20 -27.39 -15.10
N GLU A 192 12.45 -26.33 -14.79
CA GLU A 192 11.27 -25.93 -15.53
C GLU A 192 11.63 -25.11 -16.76
N GLN A 193 10.96 -25.41 -17.87
CA GLN A 193 10.94 -24.56 -19.05
C GLN A 193 9.64 -23.77 -19.09
N PHE A 194 9.73 -22.52 -19.53
CA PHE A 194 8.60 -21.65 -19.83
C PHE A 194 8.93 -20.72 -21.00
N ASN A 195 7.90 -20.30 -21.71
CA ASN A 195 7.95 -19.35 -22.80
C ASN A 195 7.75 -17.95 -22.21
N ALA A 196 8.82 -17.16 -22.14
CA ALA A 196 8.72 -15.78 -21.71
C ALA A 196 7.97 -14.94 -22.78
N PRO A 197 7.21 -13.91 -22.35
CA PRO A 197 6.69 -12.91 -23.28
C PRO A 197 7.82 -12.32 -24.12
N SER A 198 7.64 -12.32 -25.44
CA SER A 198 8.65 -11.82 -26.40
C SER A 198 8.03 -11.13 -27.62
N GLY A 199 6.71 -10.99 -27.62
CA GLY A 199 5.96 -10.32 -28.68
C GLY A 199 5.90 -8.80 -28.49
N ILE A 200 5.06 -8.17 -29.31
CA ILE A 200 4.64 -6.78 -29.14
C ILE A 200 3.18 -6.82 -28.68
N TYR A 201 2.93 -6.28 -27.50
CA TYR A 201 1.62 -6.28 -26.86
C TYR A 201 1.07 -4.86 -26.89
N SER A 202 0.30 -4.51 -27.93
CA SER A 202 -0.16 -3.11 -28.08
C SER A 202 -0.94 -2.63 -26.86
N THR A 203 -0.72 -1.37 -26.48
CA THR A 203 -1.40 -0.73 -25.33
C THR A 203 -2.92 -0.88 -25.41
N GLU A 204 -3.51 -0.72 -26.59
CA GLU A 204 -4.96 -0.89 -26.81
C GLU A 204 -5.46 -2.27 -26.39
N LYS A 205 -4.73 -3.34 -26.74
CA LYS A 205 -5.11 -4.71 -26.40
C LYS A 205 -4.86 -5.03 -24.93
N GLN A 206 -3.78 -4.52 -24.35
CA GLN A 206 -3.54 -4.65 -22.91
C GLN A 206 -4.64 -3.96 -22.11
N LYS A 207 -5.07 -2.77 -22.54
CA LYS A 207 -6.19 -2.04 -21.94
C LYS A 207 -7.50 -2.79 -22.08
N ALA A 208 -7.82 -3.33 -23.26
CA ALA A 208 -9.01 -4.15 -23.45
C ALA A 208 -9.02 -5.38 -22.53
N LEU A 209 -7.88 -6.10 -22.43
CA LEU A 209 -7.71 -7.22 -21.51
C LEU A 209 -7.94 -6.79 -20.05
N GLY A 210 -7.29 -5.71 -19.62
CA GLY A 210 -7.43 -5.17 -18.28
C GLY A 210 -8.87 -4.85 -17.90
N LEU A 211 -9.63 -4.24 -18.80
CA LEU A 211 -11.04 -3.93 -18.59
C LEU A 211 -11.91 -5.19 -18.45
N GLU A 212 -11.65 -6.24 -19.23
CA GLU A 212 -12.37 -7.52 -19.07
C GLU A 212 -12.02 -8.21 -17.75
N VAL A 213 -10.76 -8.15 -17.31
CA VAL A 213 -10.34 -8.68 -16.01
C VAL A 213 -10.99 -7.90 -14.85
N MET A 214 -11.07 -6.58 -14.94
CA MET A 214 -11.78 -5.75 -13.95
C MET A 214 -13.27 -6.11 -13.86
N LYS A 215 -13.93 -6.41 -14.99
CA LYS A 215 -15.32 -6.90 -15.00
C LYS A 215 -15.46 -8.26 -14.31
N LEU A 216 -14.54 -9.19 -14.57
CA LEU A 216 -14.51 -10.48 -13.88
C LEU A 216 -14.33 -10.30 -12.36
N LEU A 217 -13.47 -9.35 -11.98
CA LEU A 217 -13.27 -8.91 -10.59
C LEU A 217 -14.41 -8.01 -10.06
N GLN A 218 -15.52 -7.89 -10.80
CA GLN A 218 -16.73 -7.15 -10.47
C GLN A 218 -16.48 -5.69 -10.02
N PHE A 219 -15.50 -5.02 -10.61
CA PHE A 219 -15.30 -3.58 -10.42
C PHE A 219 -16.52 -2.79 -10.93
N ASP A 220 -17.00 -1.83 -10.13
CA ASP A 220 -18.12 -0.96 -10.51
C ASP A 220 -17.64 0.22 -11.36
N PHE A 221 -17.83 0.12 -12.68
CA PHE A 221 -17.48 1.17 -13.64
C PHE A 221 -18.42 2.38 -13.65
N GLU A 222 -19.59 2.31 -13.00
CA GLU A 222 -20.44 3.49 -12.82
C GLU A 222 -19.89 4.41 -11.72
N HIS A 223 -19.07 3.87 -10.81
CA HIS A 223 -18.43 4.58 -9.71
C HIS A 223 -16.90 4.48 -9.78
N GLY A 224 -16.34 4.29 -10.97
CA GLY A 224 -14.91 4.27 -11.14
C GLY A 224 -14.42 4.10 -12.58
N ARG A 225 -13.10 4.16 -12.76
CA ARG A 225 -12.46 4.10 -14.07
C ARG A 225 -11.00 3.66 -14.02
N LEU A 226 -10.50 3.20 -15.17
CA LEU A 226 -9.09 2.87 -15.41
C LEU A 226 -8.50 3.85 -16.44
N ASP A 227 -7.40 4.50 -16.06
CA ASP A 227 -6.65 5.41 -16.91
C ASP A 227 -5.13 5.09 -16.88
N GLU A 228 -4.31 5.90 -17.55
CA GLU A 228 -2.86 5.67 -17.68
C GLU A 228 -2.08 6.71 -16.87
N SER A 229 -0.99 6.27 -16.24
CA SER A 229 -0.07 7.14 -15.50
C SER A 229 1.36 6.56 -15.51
N VAL A 230 2.33 7.33 -15.03
CA VAL A 230 3.74 6.88 -14.94
C VAL A 230 3.94 5.84 -13.82
N HIS A 231 3.17 5.97 -12.73
CA HIS A 231 3.20 5.09 -11.57
C HIS A 231 1.76 4.69 -11.25
N PRO A 232 1.40 3.40 -11.37
CA PRO A 232 0.06 2.91 -11.01
C PRO A 232 -0.32 3.32 -9.59
N PHE A 233 -1.60 3.65 -9.39
CA PHE A 233 -2.18 3.96 -8.09
C PHE A 233 -3.72 3.86 -8.14
N CYS A 234 -4.33 3.70 -6.97
CA CYS A 234 -5.75 3.83 -6.71
C CYS A 234 -6.01 5.13 -5.94
N GLY A 235 -6.89 5.98 -6.45
CA GLY A 235 -7.25 7.27 -5.85
C GLY A 235 -8.73 7.61 -6.01
N GLY A 236 -9.07 8.88 -5.80
CA GLY A 236 -10.46 9.34 -5.79
C GLY A 236 -11.10 9.25 -4.40
N VAL A 237 -12.37 8.86 -4.36
CA VAL A 237 -13.16 8.63 -3.13
C VAL A 237 -14.04 7.39 -3.32
N PRO A 238 -14.61 6.79 -2.27
CA PRO A 238 -15.42 5.56 -2.37
C PRO A 238 -16.53 5.54 -3.44
N SER A 239 -17.08 6.72 -3.79
CA SER A 239 -18.13 6.87 -4.80
C SER A 239 -17.62 7.26 -6.21
N ASP A 240 -16.34 7.51 -6.38
CA ASP A 240 -15.65 7.84 -7.64
C ASP A 240 -14.18 7.38 -7.51
N VAL A 241 -13.97 6.07 -7.63
CA VAL A 241 -12.66 5.43 -7.46
C VAL A 241 -11.95 5.36 -8.80
N ARG A 242 -10.75 5.95 -8.87
CA ARG A 242 -10.00 6.04 -10.12
C ARG A 242 -8.67 5.33 -9.97
N ILE A 243 -8.49 4.29 -10.76
CA ILE A 243 -7.23 3.55 -10.78
C ILE A 243 -6.46 3.88 -12.05
N THR A 244 -5.14 3.77 -11.97
CA THR A 244 -4.26 3.94 -13.13
C THR A 244 -3.34 2.75 -13.28
N THR A 245 -2.88 2.52 -14.50
CA THR A 245 -1.85 1.55 -14.81
C THR A 245 -0.82 2.13 -15.78
N ARG A 246 0.25 1.39 -16.03
CA ARG A 246 1.25 1.69 -17.04
C ARG A 246 1.38 0.50 -17.99
N TYR A 247 1.40 0.78 -19.28
CA TYR A 247 1.61 -0.23 -20.32
C TYR A 247 3.02 -0.12 -20.89
N ASP A 248 3.65 -1.26 -21.17
CA ASP A 248 4.87 -1.37 -21.96
C ASP A 248 4.55 -2.26 -23.16
N GLU A 249 4.85 -1.85 -24.40
CA GLU A 249 4.54 -2.72 -25.54
C GLU A 249 5.46 -3.95 -25.64
N ALA A 250 6.57 -3.97 -24.88
CA ALA A 250 7.50 -5.09 -24.83
C ALA A 250 7.06 -6.21 -23.86
N GLU A 251 6.11 -5.96 -22.95
CA GLU A 251 5.61 -6.94 -21.99
C GLU A 251 4.18 -6.63 -21.53
N PHE A 252 3.41 -7.61 -21.07
CA PHE A 252 2.03 -7.38 -20.57
C PHE A 252 1.82 -7.82 -19.12
N VAL A 253 2.84 -8.43 -18.53
CA VAL A 253 2.73 -9.17 -17.27
C VAL A 253 2.55 -8.21 -16.12
N GLN A 254 3.35 -7.13 -16.11
CA GLN A 254 3.29 -6.12 -15.05
C GLN A 254 1.99 -5.33 -15.11
N SER A 255 1.58 -4.87 -16.31
CA SER A 255 0.37 -4.06 -16.45
C SER A 255 -0.89 -4.84 -16.03
N LEU A 256 -0.99 -6.13 -16.36
CA LEU A 256 -2.14 -6.95 -16.01
C LEU A 256 -2.24 -7.16 -14.49
N MET A 257 -1.16 -7.56 -13.82
CA MET A 257 -1.19 -7.74 -12.36
C MET A 257 -1.29 -6.41 -11.63
N GLY A 258 -0.72 -5.34 -12.16
CA GLY A 258 -0.95 -3.98 -11.65
C GLY A 258 -2.44 -3.61 -11.68
N ILE A 259 -3.16 -3.92 -12.77
CA ILE A 259 -4.62 -3.69 -12.83
C ILE A 259 -5.36 -4.54 -11.78
N VAL A 260 -5.00 -5.82 -11.62
CA VAL A 260 -5.61 -6.69 -10.60
C VAL A 260 -5.34 -6.14 -9.19
N HIS A 261 -4.11 -5.70 -8.92
CA HIS A 261 -3.67 -5.09 -7.66
C HIS A 261 -4.49 -3.84 -7.34
N GLU A 262 -4.51 -2.86 -8.23
CA GLU A 262 -5.25 -1.61 -8.04
C GLU A 262 -6.76 -1.84 -7.99
N THR A 263 -7.28 -2.87 -8.68
CA THR A 263 -8.67 -3.29 -8.55
C THR A 263 -8.97 -3.77 -7.14
N GLY A 264 -8.06 -4.48 -6.48
CA GLY A 264 -8.24 -4.89 -5.08
C GLY A 264 -8.32 -3.71 -4.12
N HIS A 265 -7.44 -2.71 -4.27
CA HIS A 265 -7.56 -1.44 -3.55
C HIS A 265 -8.92 -0.79 -3.81
N ALA A 266 -9.32 -0.68 -5.07
CA ALA A 266 -10.56 -0.02 -5.43
C ALA A 266 -11.81 -0.76 -4.92
N ARG A 267 -11.79 -2.10 -4.91
CA ARG A 267 -12.90 -2.90 -4.38
C ARG A 267 -13.06 -2.71 -2.88
N TYR A 268 -11.97 -2.49 -2.15
CA TYR A 268 -12.07 -2.09 -0.75
C TYR A 268 -12.77 -0.73 -0.62
N GLU A 269 -12.30 0.28 -1.36
CA GLU A 269 -12.87 1.63 -1.35
C GLU A 269 -14.37 1.62 -1.70
N GLN A 270 -14.76 0.91 -2.77
CA GLN A 270 -16.16 0.76 -3.18
C GLN A 270 -17.03 0.01 -2.16
N GLY A 271 -16.40 -0.82 -1.31
CA GLY A 271 -17.03 -1.62 -0.26
C GLY A 271 -17.09 -0.93 1.12
N LEU A 272 -16.55 0.28 1.26
CA LEU A 272 -16.59 1.03 2.53
C LEU A 272 -18.02 1.42 2.94
N PRO A 273 -18.30 1.57 4.25
CA PRO A 273 -19.66 1.78 4.76
C PRO A 273 -20.25 3.13 4.33
N LYS A 274 -21.18 3.09 3.36
CA LYS A 274 -21.78 4.28 2.73
C LYS A 274 -22.47 5.23 3.72
N HIS A 275 -23.02 4.73 4.83
CA HIS A 275 -23.66 5.58 5.86
C HIS A 275 -22.65 6.42 6.65
N LEU A 276 -21.37 6.06 6.60
CA LEU A 276 -20.26 6.80 7.21
C LEU A 276 -19.46 7.61 6.17
N ALA A 277 -19.96 7.77 4.95
CA ALA A 277 -19.26 8.52 3.91
C ALA A 277 -18.87 9.94 4.39
N GLY A 278 -17.60 10.29 4.18
CA GLY A 278 -17.00 11.54 4.62
C GLY A 278 -16.72 11.65 6.12
N GLN A 279 -16.77 10.55 6.86
CA GLN A 279 -16.32 10.46 8.24
C GLN A 279 -15.08 9.58 8.33
N PRO A 280 -14.13 9.87 9.24
CA PRO A 280 -12.92 9.05 9.43
C PRO A 280 -13.21 7.57 9.73
N ALA A 281 -14.28 7.26 10.46
CA ALA A 281 -14.68 5.87 10.70
C ALA A 281 -15.15 5.12 9.45
N GLY A 282 -15.53 5.84 8.38
CA GLY A 282 -15.88 5.26 7.09
C GLY A 282 -14.69 5.03 6.15
N GLU A 283 -13.47 5.41 6.55
CA GLU A 283 -12.24 5.24 5.77
C GLU A 283 -11.61 3.87 6.00
N ALA A 284 -10.71 3.46 5.10
CA ALA A 284 -9.91 2.25 5.24
C ALA A 284 -9.10 2.23 6.55
N ARG A 285 -9.01 1.07 7.20
CA ARG A 285 -8.45 0.93 8.57
C ARG A 285 -6.98 1.34 8.67
N SER A 286 -6.15 0.87 7.75
CA SER A 286 -4.71 1.07 7.75
C SER A 286 -4.15 0.79 6.37
N MET A 287 -2.90 1.20 6.13
CA MET A 287 -2.20 0.86 4.87
C MET A 287 -2.01 -0.65 4.71
N GLY A 288 -1.73 -1.39 5.80
CA GLY A 288 -1.59 -2.84 5.75
C GLY A 288 -2.91 -3.55 5.46
N ILE A 289 -4.03 -3.10 6.02
CA ILE A 289 -5.35 -3.64 5.66
C ILE A 289 -5.71 -3.27 4.22
N HIS A 290 -5.37 -2.06 3.76
CA HIS A 290 -5.61 -1.64 2.38
C HIS A 290 -4.82 -2.48 1.37
N GLU A 291 -3.52 -2.62 1.62
CA GLU A 291 -2.62 -3.48 0.85
C GLU A 291 -3.03 -4.96 0.90
N SER A 292 -3.60 -5.41 2.02
CA SER A 292 -4.11 -6.77 2.08
C SER A 292 -5.25 -7.02 1.09
N GLN A 293 -6.01 -5.99 0.69
CA GLN A 293 -7.04 -6.14 -0.35
C GLN A 293 -6.41 -6.19 -1.74
N SER A 294 -5.43 -5.33 -2.04
CA SER A 294 -4.72 -5.41 -3.33
C SER A 294 -4.00 -6.74 -3.50
N LEU A 295 -3.27 -7.21 -2.48
CA LEU A 295 -2.58 -8.49 -2.50
C LEU A 295 -3.52 -9.69 -2.36
N PHE A 296 -4.71 -9.54 -1.78
CA PHE A 296 -5.73 -10.59 -1.86
C PHE A 296 -6.15 -10.80 -3.33
N PHE A 297 -6.40 -9.71 -4.05
CA PHE A 297 -6.78 -9.78 -5.45
C PHE A 297 -5.62 -10.23 -6.34
N GLU A 298 -4.44 -9.62 -6.21
CA GLU A 298 -3.29 -9.94 -7.05
C GLU A 298 -2.70 -11.31 -6.68
N MET A 299 -2.35 -11.51 -5.42
CA MET A 299 -1.61 -12.70 -5.00
C MET A 299 -2.55 -13.85 -4.68
N GLN A 300 -3.57 -13.67 -3.84
CA GLN A 300 -4.38 -14.81 -3.39
C GLN A 300 -5.32 -15.34 -4.48
N VAL A 301 -5.98 -14.44 -5.21
CA VAL A 301 -6.88 -14.78 -6.33
C VAL A 301 -6.12 -14.80 -7.67
N GLY A 302 -5.45 -13.70 -8.02
CA GLY A 302 -4.89 -13.42 -9.35
C GLY A 302 -3.86 -14.45 -9.82
N ARG A 303 -3.08 -14.99 -8.89
CA ARG A 303 -2.05 -16.01 -9.15
C ARG A 303 -2.49 -17.43 -8.76
N SER A 304 -3.77 -17.65 -8.46
CA SER A 304 -4.32 -18.99 -8.24
C SER A 304 -4.52 -19.73 -9.56
N ASP A 305 -4.34 -21.05 -9.57
CA ASP A 305 -4.54 -21.89 -10.77
C ASP A 305 -5.90 -21.68 -11.47
N PRO A 306 -7.06 -21.64 -10.78
CA PRO A 306 -8.32 -21.42 -11.45
C PRO A 306 -8.44 -20.01 -12.06
N PHE A 307 -7.92 -18.97 -11.40
CA PHE A 307 -7.97 -17.61 -11.95
C PHE A 307 -6.99 -17.43 -13.11
N ILE A 308 -5.81 -18.04 -13.04
CA ILE A 308 -4.86 -18.10 -14.15
C ILE A 308 -5.49 -18.76 -15.38
N GLY A 309 -6.36 -19.75 -15.20
CA GLY A 309 -7.18 -20.30 -16.29
C GLY A 309 -8.06 -19.25 -16.98
N HIS A 310 -8.72 -18.38 -16.21
CA HIS A 310 -9.50 -17.26 -16.77
C HIS A 310 -8.61 -16.23 -17.45
N LEU A 311 -7.50 -15.84 -16.83
CA LEU A 311 -6.58 -14.86 -17.41
C LEU A 311 -5.96 -15.35 -18.72
N ALA A 312 -5.54 -16.61 -18.77
CA ALA A 312 -5.00 -17.24 -19.98
C ALA A 312 -6.04 -17.23 -21.12
N ASN A 313 -7.30 -17.56 -20.82
CA ASN A 313 -8.39 -17.50 -21.80
C ASN A 313 -8.64 -16.07 -22.30
N LEU A 314 -8.78 -15.10 -21.39
CA LEU A 314 -9.00 -13.69 -21.75
C LEU A 314 -7.82 -13.11 -22.55
N ALA A 315 -6.59 -13.41 -22.15
CA ALA A 315 -5.39 -12.96 -22.85
C ALA A 315 -5.30 -13.61 -24.25
N GLY A 316 -5.62 -14.90 -24.37
CA GLY A 316 -5.67 -15.62 -25.65
C GLY A 316 -6.76 -15.13 -26.63
N GLN A 317 -7.73 -14.34 -26.17
CA GLN A 317 -8.69 -13.65 -27.05
C GLN A 317 -8.12 -12.36 -27.66
N GLN A 318 -7.15 -11.72 -26.98
CA GLN A 318 -6.52 -10.47 -27.42
C GLN A 318 -5.21 -10.72 -28.18
N PHE A 319 -4.45 -11.71 -27.73
CA PHE A 319 -3.12 -12.05 -28.21
C PHE A 319 -3.05 -13.51 -28.68
N SER A 320 -1.97 -13.87 -29.37
CA SER A 320 -1.73 -15.23 -29.85
C SER A 320 -0.29 -15.61 -29.59
N GLY A 321 -0.07 -16.83 -29.10
CA GLY A 321 1.27 -17.31 -28.75
C GLY A 321 1.19 -18.36 -27.65
N SER A 322 2.21 -19.22 -27.57
CA SER A 322 2.30 -20.27 -26.55
C SER A 322 2.51 -19.70 -25.14
N GLU A 323 2.88 -18.42 -25.01
CA GLU A 323 3.00 -17.77 -23.72
C GLU A 323 1.66 -17.65 -22.97
N PHE A 324 0.53 -17.67 -23.71
CA PHE A 324 -0.83 -17.54 -23.20
C PHE A 324 -1.50 -18.87 -22.85
N GLU A 325 -0.84 -20.01 -23.06
CA GLU A 325 -1.34 -21.31 -22.60
C GLU A 325 -1.35 -21.34 -21.06
N LYS A 326 -2.41 -21.89 -20.45
CA LYS A 326 -2.63 -21.83 -18.99
C LYS A 326 -1.40 -22.26 -18.19
N GLU A 327 -0.80 -23.41 -18.54
CA GLU A 327 0.35 -23.97 -17.83
C GLU A 327 1.58 -23.05 -17.94
N ASN A 328 1.76 -22.38 -19.07
CA ASN A 328 2.85 -21.42 -19.24
C ASN A 328 2.57 -20.11 -18.49
N PHE A 329 1.33 -19.63 -18.57
CA PHE A 329 0.87 -18.43 -17.89
C PHE A 329 1.06 -18.56 -16.37
N GLN A 330 0.72 -19.71 -15.80
CA GLN A 330 0.98 -20.04 -14.40
C GLN A 330 2.47 -19.86 -14.06
N LYS A 331 3.37 -20.44 -14.87
CA LYS A 331 4.82 -20.34 -14.67
C LYS A 331 5.35 -18.92 -14.81
N ILE A 332 4.77 -18.09 -15.66
CA ILE A 332 5.12 -16.66 -15.77
C ILE A 332 4.79 -15.96 -14.44
N TYR A 333 3.59 -16.15 -13.91
CA TYR A 333 3.12 -15.46 -12.70
C TYR A 333 3.60 -16.07 -11.38
N THR A 334 4.20 -17.25 -11.38
CA THR A 334 4.85 -17.84 -10.19
C THR A 334 6.35 -17.99 -10.35
N ARG A 335 6.98 -17.26 -11.27
CA ARG A 335 8.43 -17.26 -11.38
C ARG A 335 9.06 -16.52 -10.20
N VAL A 336 10.02 -17.14 -9.53
CA VAL A 336 10.78 -16.52 -8.44
C VAL A 336 12.17 -16.14 -8.92
N LYS A 337 12.65 -14.94 -8.61
CA LYS A 337 14.00 -14.52 -8.94
C LYS A 337 14.49 -13.51 -7.91
N LYS A 338 15.64 -13.81 -7.30
CA LYS A 338 16.40 -12.83 -6.53
C LYS A 338 16.82 -11.67 -7.43
N ASP A 339 16.36 -10.46 -7.13
CA ASP A 339 16.75 -9.24 -7.83
C ASP A 339 16.92 -8.07 -6.83
N PHE A 340 17.36 -6.91 -7.33
CA PHE A 340 17.68 -5.75 -6.52
C PHE A 340 16.48 -4.84 -6.25
N ILE A 341 15.50 -4.83 -7.15
CA ILE A 341 14.42 -3.85 -7.21
C ILE A 341 13.16 -4.38 -6.53
N ARG A 342 12.74 -3.73 -5.43
CA ARG A 342 11.56 -4.12 -4.64
C ARG A 342 10.28 -4.12 -5.46
N VAL A 343 10.04 -3.07 -6.26
CA VAL A 343 8.78 -2.92 -7.02
C VAL A 343 8.62 -3.97 -8.11
N ASP A 344 9.71 -4.62 -8.52
CA ASP A 344 9.72 -5.71 -9.51
C ASP A 344 9.88 -7.09 -8.84
N ALA A 345 9.98 -7.16 -7.51
CA ALA A 345 10.22 -8.39 -6.78
C ALA A 345 8.97 -9.29 -6.81
N ASP A 346 9.20 -10.60 -6.98
CA ASP A 346 8.14 -11.60 -6.91
C ASP A 346 7.60 -11.77 -5.48
N GLU A 347 6.45 -12.43 -5.35
CA GLU A 347 5.75 -12.63 -4.06
C GLU A 347 6.65 -13.22 -2.96
N LEU A 348 7.62 -14.08 -3.33
CA LEU A 348 8.45 -14.81 -2.39
C LEU A 348 9.69 -14.00 -1.97
N THR A 349 10.26 -13.19 -2.86
CA THR A 349 11.43 -12.35 -2.55
C THR A 349 11.04 -10.99 -1.98
N TYR A 350 9.86 -10.46 -2.30
CA TYR A 350 9.38 -9.15 -1.89
C TYR A 350 9.47 -8.87 -0.38
N PRO A 351 9.08 -9.79 0.54
CA PRO A 351 9.16 -9.53 1.98
C PRO A 351 10.58 -9.25 2.49
N ALA A 352 11.61 -9.83 1.86
CA ALA A 352 13.00 -9.55 2.23
C ALA A 352 13.38 -8.08 1.98
N HIS A 353 12.86 -7.49 0.90
CA HIS A 353 13.05 -6.08 0.57
C HIS A 353 12.34 -5.16 1.58
N VAL A 354 11.19 -5.55 2.11
CA VAL A 354 10.48 -4.75 3.12
C VAL A 354 11.18 -4.84 4.47
N ILE A 355 11.55 -6.04 4.90
CA ILE A 355 12.19 -6.26 6.20
C ILE A 355 13.49 -5.46 6.33
N LEU A 356 14.32 -5.41 5.28
CA LEU A 356 15.56 -4.63 5.34
C LEU A 356 15.30 -3.13 5.52
N ARG A 357 14.24 -2.59 4.89
CA ARG A 357 13.86 -1.18 4.99
C ARG A 357 13.36 -0.89 6.39
N TYR A 358 12.42 -1.69 6.89
CA TYR A 358 11.93 -1.61 8.27
C TYR A 358 13.07 -1.53 9.29
N GLU A 359 14.04 -2.46 9.21
CA GLU A 359 15.14 -2.49 10.18
C GLU A 359 16.03 -1.23 10.09
N ILE A 360 16.29 -0.74 8.87
CA ILE A 360 17.06 0.49 8.66
C ILE A 360 16.29 1.69 9.19
N GLU A 361 15.01 1.83 8.86
CA GLU A 361 14.19 2.96 9.33
C GLU A 361 14.06 2.98 10.85
N ARG A 362 13.76 1.82 11.46
CA ARG A 362 13.62 1.69 12.91
C ARG A 362 14.88 2.17 13.62
N ASP A 363 16.04 1.76 13.14
CA ASP A 363 17.32 2.12 13.76
C ASP A 363 17.71 3.56 13.42
N LEU A 364 17.35 4.07 12.24
CA LEU A 364 17.60 5.45 11.84
C LEU A 364 16.75 6.44 12.64
N ILE A 365 15.43 6.26 12.69
CA ILE A 365 14.52 7.20 13.37
C ILE A 365 14.74 7.17 14.88
N ASN A 366 15.05 6.02 15.47
CA ASN A 366 15.41 5.93 16.89
C ASN A 366 16.85 6.39 17.20
N GLY A 367 17.60 6.88 16.21
CA GLY A 367 18.94 7.46 16.42
C GLY A 367 20.07 6.46 16.68
N LYS A 368 19.86 5.16 16.40
CA LYS A 368 20.87 4.11 16.58
C LYS A 368 21.91 4.07 15.45
N ILE A 369 21.53 4.53 14.27
CA ILE A 369 22.42 4.67 13.09
C ILE A 369 22.33 6.08 12.50
N LYS A 370 23.30 6.43 11.65
CA LYS A 370 23.31 7.68 10.88
C LYS A 370 22.84 7.45 9.45
N HIS A 371 22.38 8.51 8.79
CA HIS A 371 22.03 8.47 7.37
C HIS A 371 23.20 8.01 6.49
N THR A 372 24.45 8.30 6.88
CA THR A 372 25.67 7.86 6.18
C THR A 372 25.92 6.36 6.25
N ASP A 373 25.36 5.65 7.24
CA ASP A 373 25.61 4.22 7.47
C ASP A 373 24.72 3.33 6.56
N VAL A 374 23.69 3.94 5.96
CA VAL A 374 22.63 3.25 5.22
C VAL A 374 23.14 2.40 4.06
N PRO A 375 24.07 2.84 3.19
CA PRO A 375 24.49 2.02 2.06
C PRO A 375 25.19 0.73 2.47
N GLU A 376 26.02 0.77 3.53
CA GLU A 376 26.70 -0.41 4.06
C GLU A 376 25.69 -1.38 4.69
N LEU A 377 24.78 -0.87 5.52
CA LEU A 377 23.72 -1.67 6.15
C LEU A 377 22.80 -2.30 5.11
N TRP A 378 22.46 -1.56 4.05
CA TRP A 378 21.67 -2.06 2.94
C TRP A 378 22.38 -3.23 2.26
N ASN A 379 23.66 -3.07 1.91
CA ASN A 379 24.45 -4.13 1.28
C ASN A 379 24.54 -5.39 2.16
N ASN A 380 24.75 -5.22 3.47
CA ASN A 380 24.85 -6.34 4.40
C ASN A 380 23.51 -7.09 4.50
N LYS A 381 22.39 -6.38 4.57
CA LYS A 381 21.05 -6.99 4.62
C LYS A 381 20.66 -7.65 3.30
N MET A 382 20.92 -7.01 2.16
CA MET A 382 20.68 -7.61 0.82
C MET A 382 21.47 -8.91 0.63
N GLN A 383 22.74 -8.94 1.05
CA GLN A 383 23.53 -10.17 1.02
C GLN A 383 22.97 -11.24 1.96
N SER A 384 22.60 -10.86 3.19
CA SER A 384 22.07 -11.82 4.16
C SER A 384 20.72 -12.42 3.76
N TYR A 385 19.85 -11.65 3.09
CA TYR A 385 18.48 -12.09 2.80
C TYR A 385 18.31 -12.65 1.40
N LEU A 386 19.02 -12.08 0.41
CA LEU A 386 18.87 -12.43 -1.00
C LEU A 386 20.19 -12.90 -1.64
N GLY A 387 21.33 -12.84 -0.94
CA GLY A 387 22.63 -13.21 -1.51
C GLY A 387 23.15 -12.22 -2.56
N LEU A 388 22.61 -10.99 -2.59
CA LEU A 388 22.94 -9.97 -3.57
C LEU A 388 23.79 -8.86 -2.96
N SER A 389 24.93 -8.53 -3.57
CA SER A 389 25.74 -7.38 -3.17
C SER A 389 25.31 -6.11 -3.90
N THR A 390 25.13 -5.04 -3.15
CA THR A 390 24.84 -3.69 -3.68
C THR A 390 26.05 -2.75 -3.59
N GLN A 391 27.25 -3.30 -3.35
CA GLN A 391 28.45 -2.50 -3.16
C GLN A 391 28.73 -1.65 -4.41
N GLY A 392 28.74 -0.32 -4.23
CA GLY A 392 28.94 0.64 -5.32
C GLY A 392 27.74 0.85 -6.26
N ASN A 393 26.62 0.17 -6.04
CA ASN A 393 25.39 0.33 -6.83
C ASN A 393 24.28 0.93 -5.97
N PHE A 394 24.28 2.25 -5.83
CA PHE A 394 23.28 3.03 -5.09
C PHE A 394 21.97 3.18 -5.87
N THR A 395 22.04 3.30 -7.20
CA THR A 395 20.89 3.40 -8.11
C THR A 395 19.84 2.30 -7.88
N ASN A 396 20.30 1.05 -7.73
CA ASN A 396 19.46 -0.13 -7.49
C ASN A 396 19.53 -0.61 -6.04
N SER A 397 19.93 0.23 -5.09
CA SER A 397 19.96 -0.10 -3.67
C SER A 397 19.23 0.95 -2.83
N CYS A 398 19.90 1.62 -1.89
CA CYS A 398 19.28 2.55 -0.95
C CYS A 398 18.65 3.78 -1.60
N MET A 399 18.93 4.08 -2.88
CA MET A 399 18.25 5.14 -3.62
C MET A 399 17.14 4.62 -4.54
N GLN A 400 16.80 3.34 -4.52
CA GLN A 400 15.83 2.79 -5.50
C GLN A 400 14.38 3.29 -5.28
N ASP A 401 14.05 3.68 -4.05
CA ASP A 401 12.69 4.08 -3.66
C ASP A 401 12.61 5.56 -3.33
N ILE A 402 11.49 6.18 -3.71
CA ILE A 402 11.21 7.59 -3.49
C ILE A 402 10.81 7.93 -2.04
N HIS A 403 10.28 6.97 -1.28
CA HIS A 403 9.66 7.17 0.04
C HIS A 403 10.51 7.91 1.08
N TRP A 404 11.83 7.75 1.05
CA TRP A 404 12.69 8.44 2.01
C TRP A 404 12.99 9.89 1.63
N THR A 405 12.70 10.28 0.38
CA THR A 405 12.97 11.63 -0.12
C THR A 405 12.08 12.68 0.53
N ASP A 406 10.87 12.31 0.94
CA ASP A 406 9.90 13.20 1.62
C ASP A 406 9.64 12.80 3.09
N GLY A 407 10.37 11.80 3.59
CA GLY A 407 10.35 11.39 4.99
C GLY A 407 9.19 10.45 5.37
N ALA A 408 8.66 9.67 4.42
CA ALA A 408 7.64 8.63 4.65
C ALA A 408 8.20 7.40 5.41
N PHE A 409 8.76 7.62 6.60
CA PHE A 409 9.28 6.59 7.49
C PHE A 409 8.15 5.87 8.24
N GLY A 410 8.25 4.56 8.40
CA GLY A 410 7.19 3.73 9.00
C GLY A 410 6.15 3.25 8.00
N TYR A 411 6.27 3.62 6.72
CA TYR A 411 5.36 3.21 5.66
C TYR A 411 5.64 1.79 5.17
N PHE A 412 6.90 1.46 4.83
CA PHE A 412 7.24 0.18 4.21
C PHE A 412 6.72 -1.09 4.89
N PRO A 413 6.67 -1.20 6.23
CA PRO A 413 6.14 -2.38 6.90
C PRO A 413 4.73 -2.76 6.44
N SER A 414 3.88 -1.79 6.08
CA SER A 414 2.50 -2.03 5.65
C SER A 414 2.42 -3.00 4.47
N TYR A 415 3.41 -3.00 3.58
CA TYR A 415 3.41 -3.87 2.41
C TYR A 415 3.44 -5.37 2.77
N THR A 416 4.39 -5.77 3.63
CA THR A 416 4.48 -7.17 4.05
C THR A 416 3.38 -7.55 5.03
N LEU A 417 2.91 -6.61 5.87
CA LEU A 417 1.72 -6.84 6.68
C LEU A 417 0.50 -7.13 5.80
N GLY A 418 0.33 -6.38 4.71
CA GLY A 418 -0.72 -6.63 3.72
C GLY A 418 -0.67 -8.04 3.16
N ALA A 419 0.50 -8.53 2.75
CA ALA A 419 0.67 -9.89 2.25
C ALA A 419 0.25 -10.96 3.28
N MET A 420 0.59 -10.73 4.55
CA MET A 420 0.26 -11.66 5.63
C MET A 420 -1.22 -11.63 5.99
N TYR A 421 -1.83 -10.45 6.08
CA TYR A 421 -3.28 -10.30 6.26
C TYR A 421 -4.05 -10.97 5.11
N ALA A 422 -3.62 -10.76 3.86
CA ALA A 422 -4.25 -11.36 2.69
C ALA A 422 -4.26 -12.90 2.78
N ALA A 423 -3.12 -13.52 3.12
CA ALA A 423 -3.02 -14.96 3.30
C ALA A 423 -3.90 -15.47 4.47
N GLN A 424 -3.94 -14.73 5.58
CA GLN A 424 -4.77 -15.08 6.74
C GLN A 424 -6.28 -14.94 6.45
N PHE A 425 -6.68 -13.93 5.68
CA PHE A 425 -8.06 -13.76 5.19
C PHE A 425 -8.44 -14.89 4.24
N MET A 426 -7.58 -15.24 3.29
CA MET A 426 -7.82 -16.36 2.38
C MET A 426 -7.96 -17.69 3.13
N ALA A 427 -7.07 -17.96 4.09
CA ALA A 427 -7.13 -19.17 4.90
C ALA A 427 -8.42 -19.25 5.74
N SER A 428 -8.88 -18.12 6.29
CA SER A 428 -10.14 -18.06 7.03
C SER A 428 -11.36 -18.20 6.14
N MET A 429 -11.35 -17.55 4.97
CA MET A 429 -12.43 -17.62 3.98
C MET A 429 -12.66 -19.06 3.48
N LYS A 430 -11.59 -19.81 3.22
CA LYS A 430 -11.66 -21.22 2.80
C LYS A 430 -12.37 -22.15 3.79
N LYS A 431 -12.58 -21.73 5.05
CA LYS A 431 -13.37 -22.48 6.04
C LYS A 431 -14.87 -22.45 5.76
N THR A 432 -15.34 -21.45 5.03
CA THR A 432 -16.78 -21.19 4.79
C THR A 432 -17.15 -21.03 3.32
N VAL A 433 -16.17 -20.80 2.43
CA VAL A 433 -16.35 -20.60 0.99
C VAL A 433 -15.50 -21.61 0.25
N ASP A 434 -16.08 -22.33 -0.71
CA ASP A 434 -15.31 -23.14 -1.67
C ASP A 434 -14.68 -22.23 -2.74
N VAL A 435 -13.57 -21.59 -2.36
CA VAL A 435 -12.92 -20.54 -3.14
C VAL A 435 -12.56 -21.01 -4.55
N ASN A 436 -12.08 -22.24 -4.71
CA ASN A 436 -11.66 -22.74 -6.03
C ASN A 436 -12.87 -22.87 -6.96
N SER A 437 -13.95 -23.53 -6.52
CA SER A 437 -15.18 -23.66 -7.31
C SER A 437 -15.79 -22.29 -7.66
N VAL A 438 -15.73 -21.33 -6.72
CA VAL A 438 -16.19 -19.96 -6.94
C VAL A 438 -15.37 -19.29 -8.05
N ILE A 439 -14.04 -19.35 -7.98
CA ILE A 439 -13.17 -18.78 -9.01
C ILE A 439 -13.40 -19.47 -10.36
N GLU A 440 -13.45 -20.80 -10.41
CA GLU A 440 -13.69 -21.57 -11.65
C GLU A 440 -15.01 -21.19 -12.33
N SER A 441 -16.06 -20.91 -11.54
CA SER A 441 -17.37 -20.53 -12.07
C SER A 441 -17.40 -19.14 -12.73
N GLY A 442 -16.46 -18.26 -12.38
CA GLY A 442 -16.42 -16.87 -12.81
C GLY A 442 -17.35 -15.93 -12.03
N ASP A 443 -18.23 -16.45 -11.17
CA ASP A 443 -19.04 -15.63 -10.25
C ASP A 443 -18.32 -15.48 -8.91
N LEU A 444 -17.52 -14.43 -8.79
CA LEU A 444 -16.72 -14.13 -7.59
C LEU A 444 -17.52 -13.53 -6.43
N SER A 445 -18.85 -13.38 -6.58
CA SER A 445 -19.72 -12.75 -5.56
C SER A 445 -19.56 -13.36 -4.16
N PRO A 446 -19.41 -14.69 -3.97
CA PRO A 446 -19.23 -15.27 -2.64
C PRO A 446 -17.94 -14.82 -1.94
N ILE A 447 -16.84 -14.64 -2.69
CA ILE A 447 -15.57 -14.14 -2.15
C ILE A 447 -15.75 -12.69 -1.68
N PHE A 448 -16.34 -11.86 -2.53
CA PHE A 448 -16.51 -10.43 -2.23
C PHE A 448 -17.54 -10.19 -1.13
N THR A 449 -18.59 -11.01 -1.04
CA THR A 449 -19.55 -10.97 0.08
C THR A 449 -18.85 -11.24 1.42
N TRP A 450 -17.90 -12.18 1.42
CA TRP A 450 -17.11 -12.49 2.61
C TRP A 450 -16.20 -11.30 2.99
N LEU A 451 -15.49 -10.72 2.03
CA LEU A 451 -14.62 -9.56 2.29
C LEU A 451 -15.43 -8.34 2.74
N GLU A 452 -16.56 -8.07 2.12
CA GLU A 452 -17.46 -6.97 2.51
C GLU A 452 -17.95 -7.14 3.96
N SER A 453 -18.44 -8.34 4.30
CA SER A 453 -19.02 -8.62 5.60
C SER A 453 -18.01 -8.59 6.73
N ASN A 454 -16.78 -9.05 6.47
CA ASN A 454 -15.76 -9.23 7.50
C ASN A 454 -14.75 -8.07 7.56
N ILE A 455 -14.47 -7.41 6.43
CA ILE A 455 -13.44 -6.38 6.32
C ILE A 455 -14.01 -5.05 5.83
N TRP A 456 -14.56 -4.98 4.61
CA TRP A 456 -14.79 -3.69 3.95
C TRP A 456 -15.84 -2.82 4.66
N SER A 457 -16.96 -3.43 5.05
CA SER A 457 -18.06 -2.74 5.76
C SER A 457 -17.66 -2.18 7.14
N LYS A 458 -16.51 -2.58 7.68
CA LYS A 458 -16.05 -2.13 9.00
C LYS A 458 -15.35 -0.78 8.95
N GLY A 459 -14.83 -0.37 7.79
CA GLY A 459 -13.99 0.84 7.67
C GLY A 459 -12.98 0.90 8.81
N SER A 460 -13.03 1.98 9.59
CA SER A 460 -12.21 2.22 10.78
C SER A 460 -12.99 2.13 12.09
N LEU A 461 -14.15 1.44 12.11
CA LEU A 461 -14.95 1.25 13.33
C LEU A 461 -14.22 0.41 14.39
N LEU A 462 -13.46 -0.60 13.95
CA LEU A 462 -12.66 -1.45 14.82
C LEU A 462 -11.19 -1.01 14.77
N ASN A 463 -10.43 -1.29 15.83
CA ASN A 463 -8.97 -1.27 15.72
C ASN A 463 -8.49 -2.48 14.89
N THR A 464 -7.26 -2.45 14.39
CA THR A 464 -6.76 -3.46 13.44
C THR A 464 -6.81 -4.88 14.02
N ASP A 465 -6.39 -5.06 15.28
CA ASP A 465 -6.41 -6.37 15.95
C ASP A 465 -7.84 -6.90 16.11
N ASP A 466 -8.79 -6.06 16.49
CA ASP A 466 -10.20 -6.45 16.65
C ASP A 466 -10.86 -6.75 15.31
N LEU A 467 -10.50 -6.00 14.25
CA LEU A 467 -10.94 -6.28 12.88
C LEU A 467 -10.47 -7.67 12.43
N VAL A 468 -9.17 -7.94 12.58
CA VAL A 468 -8.56 -9.20 12.13
C VAL A 468 -9.04 -10.38 12.97
N LYS A 469 -9.15 -10.22 14.30
CA LYS A 469 -9.76 -11.23 15.19
C LYS A 469 -11.21 -11.48 14.82
N GLY A 470 -11.99 -10.44 14.54
CA GLY A 470 -13.38 -10.56 14.14
C GLY A 470 -13.56 -11.36 12.84
N ALA A 471 -12.67 -11.13 11.87
CA ALA A 471 -12.71 -11.81 10.57
C ALA A 471 -12.13 -13.23 10.59
N THR A 472 -11.12 -13.50 11.44
CA THR A 472 -10.28 -14.71 11.32
C THR A 472 -10.15 -15.55 12.59
N GLY A 473 -10.56 -15.00 13.74
CA GLY A 473 -10.51 -15.65 15.06
C GLY A 473 -9.26 -15.35 15.88
N GLU A 474 -8.23 -14.72 15.30
CA GLU A 474 -6.97 -14.39 15.97
C GLU A 474 -6.37 -13.07 15.42
N THR A 475 -5.33 -12.53 16.06
CA THR A 475 -4.54 -11.41 15.52
C THR A 475 -3.74 -11.84 14.29
N LEU A 476 -2.96 -10.91 13.71
CA LEU A 476 -2.02 -11.25 12.65
C LEU A 476 -1.12 -12.43 13.01
N ASN A 477 -1.04 -13.42 12.11
CA ASN A 477 -0.22 -14.61 12.26
C ASN A 477 0.49 -14.94 10.94
N ALA A 478 1.82 -14.76 10.90
CA ALA A 478 2.63 -15.01 9.70
C ALA A 478 2.66 -16.48 9.24
N GLN A 479 2.21 -17.43 10.07
CA GLN A 479 2.17 -18.84 9.68
C GLN A 479 1.26 -19.06 8.45
N TYR A 480 0.14 -18.33 8.34
CA TYR A 480 -0.73 -18.41 7.17
C TYR A 480 -0.02 -18.00 5.88
N PHE A 481 0.83 -16.97 5.95
CA PHE A 481 1.63 -16.52 4.81
C PHE A 481 2.70 -17.55 4.42
N LYS A 482 3.40 -18.11 5.41
CA LYS A 482 4.37 -19.19 5.19
C LYS A 482 3.74 -20.40 4.53
N ASP A 483 2.60 -20.86 5.03
CA ASP A 483 1.87 -22.01 4.51
C ASP A 483 1.37 -21.77 3.08
N HIS A 484 0.88 -20.55 2.81
CA HIS A 484 0.49 -20.11 1.47
C HIS A 484 1.66 -20.17 0.48
N LEU A 485 2.80 -19.56 0.83
CA LEU A 485 3.99 -19.57 -0.01
C LEU A 485 4.49 -20.99 -0.27
N ARG A 486 4.53 -21.85 0.76
CA ARG A 486 4.92 -23.25 0.58
C ARG A 486 3.96 -23.97 -0.37
N SER A 487 2.65 -23.87 -0.14
CA SER A 487 1.62 -24.51 -0.96
C SER A 487 1.67 -24.08 -2.43
N ARG A 488 1.98 -22.81 -2.70
CA ARG A 488 2.06 -22.29 -4.07
C ARG A 488 3.32 -22.73 -4.80
N TYR A 489 4.46 -22.67 -4.13
CA TYR A 489 5.76 -22.74 -4.80
C TYR A 489 6.44 -24.12 -4.67
N LEU A 490 6.09 -24.93 -3.68
CA LEU A 490 6.65 -26.27 -3.43
C LEU A 490 5.58 -27.35 -3.54
#